data_AF-A0A9X6ADM0-F1
#
_entry.id   AF-A0A9X6ADM0-F1
#
_cell.length_a   1.000
_cell.length_b   1.000
_cell.length_c   1.000
_cell.angle_alpha   90.00
_cell.angle_beta   90.00
_cell.angle_gamma   90.00
#
_symmetry.space_group_name_H-M   'P 1'
#
loop_
_entity.id
_entity.type
_entity.pdbx_description
1 polymer ?
#
loop_
_entity_poly.entity_id
_entity_poly.type
_entity_poly.pdbx_seq_one_letter_code
_entity_poly.pdbx_strand_id
1 'polypeptide(L)'
;IYTQSEGDDAVVAELKATFGKNETITTDGFPEIDGAPGGTLATFAIAANTLNKLIPGSAVAPVPAICFVPSVSAVAVRDLDTTALLNTDIDALDPSESELDAFLCASQNEEHTKITAEL
;
A
#
# COMPACT_ATOMS: atom_id res chain seq x y z
N ILE A 1 -12.64 -1.89 2.23
CA ILE A 1 -11.58 -2.64 1.57
C ILE A 1 -10.29 -2.01 2.03
N TYR A 2 -9.87 -2.47 3.21
CA TYR A 2 -8.49 -2.39 3.65
C TYR A 2 -7.82 -3.66 3.12
N THR A 3 -6.53 -3.58 2.80
CA THR A 3 -5.73 -4.75 2.37
C THR A 3 -5.46 -5.68 3.54
N GLN A 4 -5.12 -5.11 4.71
CA GLN A 4 -4.99 -5.83 5.98
C GLN A 4 -5.13 -4.87 7.17
N SER A 5 -5.19 -5.43 8.38
CA SER A 5 -5.07 -4.68 9.64
C SER A 5 -3.60 -4.35 9.91
N GLU A 6 -3.30 -3.29 10.66
CA GLU A 6 -1.94 -2.99 11.12
C GLU A 6 -1.59 -3.75 12.41
N GLY A 7 -0.30 -4.03 12.62
CA GLY A 7 0.25 -4.58 13.86
C GLY A 7 0.38 -6.08 13.85
N ASP A 8 0.79 -6.66 14.98
CA ASP A 8 1.02 -8.09 15.11
C ASP A 8 -0.25 -8.85 15.52
N ASP A 9 -0.36 -10.11 15.07
CA ASP A 9 -1.35 -11.09 15.51
C ASP A 9 -2.83 -10.71 15.23
N ALA A 10 -3.09 -9.74 14.36
CA ALA A 10 -4.44 -9.37 13.97
C ALA A 10 -4.97 -10.37 12.92
N VAL A 11 -6.13 -10.98 13.17
CA VAL A 11 -6.73 -11.93 12.22
C VAL A 11 -7.19 -11.20 10.95
N VAL A 12 -6.65 -11.59 9.80
CA VAL A 12 -6.97 -11.01 8.49
C VAL A 12 -7.72 -11.95 7.57
N ALA A 13 -7.61 -13.27 7.78
CA ALA A 13 -8.40 -14.25 7.05
C ALA A 13 -8.61 -15.52 7.87
N GLU A 14 -9.73 -16.18 7.64
CA GLU A 14 -10.00 -17.53 8.13
C GLU A 14 -10.27 -18.45 6.94
N LEU A 15 -9.42 -19.46 6.76
CA LEU A 15 -9.68 -20.54 5.82
C LEU A 15 -10.46 -21.64 6.53
N LYS A 16 -11.74 -21.77 6.17
CA LYS A 16 -12.61 -22.85 6.68
C LYS A 16 -12.56 -24.03 5.72
N ALA A 17 -11.97 -25.14 6.17
CA ALA A 17 -11.86 -26.35 5.39
C ALA A 17 -13.06 -27.27 5.65
N THR A 18 -13.65 -27.84 4.59
CA THR A 18 -14.72 -28.84 4.73
C THR A 18 -14.17 -30.18 5.23
N PHE A 19 -12.92 -30.50 4.91
CA PHE A 19 -12.16 -31.63 5.44
C PHE A 19 -10.73 -31.15 5.73
N GLY A 20 -10.18 -31.49 6.90
CA GLY A 20 -8.86 -31.04 7.34
C GLY A 20 -8.94 -29.97 8.44
N LYS A 21 -7.86 -29.22 8.62
CA LYS A 21 -7.72 -28.20 9.67
C LYS A 21 -8.11 -26.83 9.13
N ASN A 22 -8.88 -26.08 9.91
CA ASN A 22 -9.08 -24.65 9.65
C ASN A 22 -7.77 -23.91 9.91
N GLU A 23 -7.49 -22.91 9.11
CA GLU A 23 -6.33 -22.04 9.30
C GLU A 23 -6.78 -20.61 9.53
N THR A 24 -6.13 -19.96 10.49
CA THR A 24 -6.30 -18.54 10.79
C THR A 24 -5.03 -17.85 10.33
N ILE A 25 -5.18 -16.85 9.47
CA ILE A 25 -4.08 -16.01 8.99
C ILE A 25 -4.09 -14.74 9.83
N THR A 26 -2.95 -14.46 10.44
CA THR A 26 -2.70 -13.25 11.22
C THR A 26 -1.67 -12.36 10.54
N THR A 27 -1.68 -11.09 10.87
CA THR A 27 -0.64 -10.12 10.51
C THR A 27 0.65 -10.37 11.30
N ASP A 28 1.76 -9.90 10.75
CA ASP A 28 3.12 -9.98 11.27
C ASP A 28 3.81 -8.60 11.30
N GLY A 29 3.02 -7.54 11.45
CA GLY A 29 3.51 -6.17 11.65
C GLY A 29 3.66 -5.34 10.37
N PHE A 30 3.42 -5.92 9.20
CA PHE A 30 3.46 -5.19 7.93
C PHE A 30 2.46 -4.01 7.90
N PRO A 31 2.75 -2.97 7.08
CA PRO A 31 1.85 -1.83 6.93
C PRO A 31 0.44 -2.25 6.51
N GLU A 32 -0.58 -1.50 6.97
CA GLU A 32 -1.98 -1.75 6.62
C GLU A 32 -2.26 -1.75 5.11
N ILE A 33 -1.38 -1.10 4.33
CA ILE A 33 -1.51 -0.87 2.89
C ILE A 33 -0.40 -1.62 2.13
N ASP A 34 -0.53 -2.94 2.02
CA ASP A 34 0.34 -3.80 1.20
C ASP A 34 -0.50 -4.56 0.16
N GLY A 35 -0.80 -3.91 -0.97
CA GLY A 35 -1.64 -4.48 -2.04
C GLY A 35 -1.27 -3.99 -3.44
N ALA A 36 -1.08 -4.96 -4.36
CA ALA A 36 -0.55 -4.90 -5.74
C ALA A 36 -1.34 -4.07 -6.78
N PRO A 37 -0.89 -3.90 -8.06
CA PRO A 37 0.44 -4.02 -8.70
C PRO A 37 0.97 -2.66 -9.27
N GLY A 38 2.19 -2.61 -9.80
CA GLY A 38 2.86 -1.45 -10.46
C GLY A 38 2.07 -0.15 -10.74
N GLY A 39 2.44 0.93 -10.03
CA GLY A 39 1.95 2.32 -10.14
C GLY A 39 0.60 2.62 -9.48
N THR A 40 0.17 3.88 -9.50
CA THR A 40 -1.11 4.27 -8.87
C THR A 40 -2.30 3.78 -9.69
N LEU A 41 -2.99 2.75 -9.20
CA LEU A 41 -4.21 2.21 -9.80
C LEU A 41 -5.36 2.21 -8.78
N ALA A 42 -6.52 2.69 -9.21
CA ALA A 42 -7.71 2.81 -8.37
C ALA A 42 -8.46 1.47 -8.19
N THR A 43 -7.75 0.33 -8.14
CA THR A 43 -8.33 -1.03 -8.16
C THR A 43 -9.35 -1.22 -7.04
N PHE A 44 -9.02 -0.77 -5.83
CA PHE A 44 -9.93 -0.86 -4.68
C PHE A 44 -11.16 0.03 -4.83
N ALA A 45 -11.01 1.24 -5.39
CA ALA A 45 -12.15 2.08 -5.72
C ALA A 45 -13.05 1.44 -6.79
N ILE A 46 -12.48 0.83 -7.83
CA ILE A 46 -13.22 0.11 -8.87
C ILE A 46 -14.02 -1.04 -8.26
N ALA A 47 -13.40 -1.83 -7.38
CA ALA A 47 -14.06 -2.92 -6.67
C ALA A 47 -15.20 -2.42 -5.76
N ALA A 48 -14.93 -1.43 -4.90
CA ALA A 48 -15.94 -0.87 -3.99
C ALA A 48 -17.13 -0.25 -4.76
N ASN A 49 -16.86 0.49 -5.84
CA ASN A 49 -17.89 1.06 -6.70
C ASN A 49 -18.74 -0.03 -7.36
N THR A 50 -18.13 -1.14 -7.77
CA THR A 50 -18.84 -2.27 -8.38
C THR A 50 -19.76 -2.96 -7.37
N LEU A 51 -19.27 -3.21 -6.15
CA LEU A 51 -20.09 -3.78 -5.07
C LEU A 51 -21.26 -2.85 -4.68
N ASN A 52 -20.99 -1.54 -4.57
CA ASN A 52 -22.01 -0.55 -4.22
C ASN A 52 -23.08 -0.36 -5.29
N LYS A 53 -22.80 -0.66 -6.56
CA LYS A 53 -23.84 -0.71 -7.62
C LYS A 53 -24.84 -1.84 -7.41
N LEU A 54 -24.42 -2.94 -6.79
CA LEU A 54 -25.28 -4.08 -6.49
C LEU A 54 -26.01 -3.89 -5.16
N ILE A 55 -25.29 -3.43 -4.14
CA ILE A 55 -25.81 -3.21 -2.79
C ILE A 55 -25.23 -1.89 -2.27
N PRO A 56 -25.99 -0.78 -2.30
CA PRO A 56 -25.51 0.51 -1.84
C PRO A 56 -24.97 0.48 -0.41
N GLY A 57 -23.73 0.94 -0.21
CA GLY A 57 -23.07 0.98 1.10
C GLY A 57 -22.43 -0.33 1.56
N SER A 58 -22.40 -1.37 0.71
CA SER A 58 -21.78 -2.66 1.03
C SER A 58 -20.25 -2.63 1.06
N ALA A 59 -19.63 -1.61 0.46
CA ALA A 59 -18.18 -1.49 0.43
C ALA A 59 -17.72 -0.03 0.62
N VAL A 60 -16.63 0.15 1.34
CA VAL A 60 -15.90 1.42 1.47
C VAL A 60 -14.48 1.18 0.98
N ALA A 61 -13.87 2.09 0.22
CA ALA A 61 -12.44 2.04 -0.15
C ALA A 61 -11.73 3.25 0.49
N PRO A 62 -11.20 3.10 1.72
CA PRO A 62 -10.55 4.18 2.46
C PRO A 62 -9.31 4.71 1.76
N VAL A 63 -8.56 3.81 1.12
CA VAL A 63 -7.42 4.11 0.25
C VAL A 63 -7.83 3.70 -1.18
N PRO A 64 -8.46 4.61 -1.94
CA PRO A 64 -9.07 4.28 -3.23
C PRO A 64 -8.05 3.97 -4.33
N ALA A 65 -6.86 4.56 -4.21
CA ALA A 65 -5.72 4.36 -5.09
C ALA A 65 -4.43 4.36 -4.24
N ILE A 66 -3.48 3.50 -4.60
CA ILE A 66 -2.23 3.30 -3.87
C ILE A 66 -1.06 3.30 -4.85
N CYS A 67 0.06 3.93 -4.51
CA CYS A 67 1.31 3.76 -5.26
C CYS A 67 2.00 2.45 -4.88
N PHE A 68 2.37 1.65 -5.88
CA PHE A 68 3.01 0.34 -5.70
C PHE A 68 4.44 0.42 -5.13
N VAL A 69 5.21 1.42 -5.55
CA VAL A 69 6.59 1.62 -5.08
C VAL A 69 6.56 2.79 -4.12
N PRO A 70 6.66 2.55 -2.80
CA PRO A 70 6.80 3.64 -1.86
C PRO A 70 8.09 4.40 -2.18
N SER A 71 8.04 5.73 -2.15
CA SER A 71 9.18 6.57 -2.49
C SER A 71 10.41 6.22 -1.64
N VAL A 72 10.21 5.84 -0.37
CA VAL A 72 11.30 5.44 0.55
C VAL A 72 12.08 4.21 0.07
N SER A 73 11.42 3.30 -0.66
CA SER A 73 12.07 2.16 -1.31
C SER A 73 12.69 2.57 -2.65
N ALA A 74 12.00 3.40 -3.44
CA ALA A 74 12.50 3.88 -4.73
C ALA A 74 13.83 4.65 -4.62
N VAL A 75 14.01 5.40 -3.54
CA VAL A 75 15.23 6.19 -3.28
C VAL A 75 16.19 5.51 -2.29
N ALA A 76 15.96 4.22 -1.97
CA ALA A 76 16.83 3.41 -1.12
C ALA A 76 17.18 4.06 0.22
N VAL A 77 16.19 4.61 0.96
CA VAL A 77 16.43 5.23 2.28
C VAL A 77 15.94 4.39 3.44
N ARG A 78 14.92 3.54 3.27
CA ARG A 78 14.32 2.74 4.36
C ARG A 78 13.74 1.42 3.84
N ASP A 79 13.60 0.47 4.76
CA ASP A 79 12.79 -0.73 4.57
C ASP A 79 11.28 -0.44 4.65
N LEU A 80 10.46 -1.44 4.35
CA LEU A 80 8.98 -1.31 4.24
C LEU A 80 8.23 -2.01 5.39
N ASP A 81 8.94 -2.44 6.43
CA ASP A 81 8.39 -3.36 7.44
C ASP A 81 7.31 -2.73 8.33
N THR A 82 7.25 -1.39 8.41
CA THR A 82 6.27 -0.71 9.27
C THR A 82 5.70 0.53 8.59
N THR A 83 4.47 0.90 8.98
CA THR A 83 3.81 2.13 8.53
C THR A 83 4.64 3.38 8.80
N ALA A 84 5.39 3.39 9.91
CA ALA A 84 6.27 4.51 10.25
C ALA A 84 7.41 4.66 9.23
N LEU A 85 8.06 3.55 8.86
CA LEU A 85 9.12 3.56 7.85
C LEU A 85 8.57 3.95 6.47
N LEU A 86 7.40 3.41 6.11
CA LEU A 86 6.70 3.71 4.86
C LEU A 86 6.42 5.21 4.65
N ASN A 87 6.12 5.92 5.74
CA ASN A 87 5.78 7.35 5.74
C ASN A 87 6.96 8.25 6.14
N THR A 88 8.21 7.77 5.98
CA THR A 88 9.38 8.61 6.26
C THR A 88 9.39 9.82 5.33
N ASP A 89 9.56 11.01 5.91
CA ASP A 89 9.70 12.26 5.18
C ASP A 89 11.08 12.34 4.52
N ILE A 90 11.13 12.09 3.21
CA ILE A 90 12.37 12.03 2.42
C ILE A 90 13.04 13.41 2.33
N ASP A 91 12.26 14.49 2.30
CA ASP A 91 12.80 15.86 2.17
C ASP A 91 13.51 16.32 3.45
N ALA A 92 13.21 15.67 4.58
CA ALA A 92 13.84 15.93 5.87
C ALA A 92 15.09 15.06 6.13
N LEU A 93 15.43 14.12 5.25
CA LEU A 93 16.58 13.23 5.43
C LEU A 93 17.90 13.88 5.01
N ASP A 94 19.00 13.42 5.61
CA ASP A 94 20.31 13.73 5.06
C ASP A 94 20.48 13.00 3.71
N PRO A 95 20.89 13.67 2.62
CA PRO A 95 21.07 13.03 1.32
C PRO A 95 22.01 11.82 1.35
N SER A 96 22.94 11.74 2.31
CA SER A 96 23.85 10.61 2.50
C SER A 96 23.18 9.33 3.02
N GLU A 97 21.91 9.40 3.42
CA GLU A 97 21.13 8.22 3.79
C GLU A 97 20.61 7.45 2.58
N SER A 98 20.62 8.04 1.38
CA SER A 98 20.29 7.36 0.14
C SER A 98 21.55 6.75 -0.50
N GLU A 99 21.39 5.57 -1.10
CA GLU A 99 22.44 4.97 -1.95
C GLU A 99 22.57 5.67 -3.32
N LEU A 100 21.66 6.57 -3.67
CA LEU A 100 21.66 7.30 -4.94
C LEU A 100 22.44 8.60 -4.84
N ASP A 101 23.17 8.96 -5.90
CA ASP A 101 23.88 10.25 -5.97
C ASP A 101 22.91 11.45 -6.01
N ALA A 102 21.77 11.28 -6.69
CA ALA A 102 20.71 12.27 -6.82
C ALA A 102 19.38 11.61 -7.20
N PHE A 103 18.28 12.14 -6.68
CA PHE A 103 16.93 11.76 -7.04
C PHE A 103 16.00 12.98 -7.00
N LEU A 104 14.87 12.88 -7.69
CA LEU A 104 13.78 13.84 -7.62
C LEU A 104 12.47 13.05 -7.49
N CYS A 105 11.73 13.30 -6.42
CA CYS A 105 10.40 12.75 -6.22
C CYS A 105 9.36 13.75 -6.73
N ALA A 106 8.28 13.25 -7.34
CA ALA A 106 7.12 14.09 -7.57
C ALA A 106 6.52 14.51 -6.21
N SER A 107 5.99 15.73 -6.15
CA SER A 107 5.30 16.29 -4.98
C SER A 107 4.02 15.54 -4.59
N GLN A 108 3.51 14.70 -5.49
CA GLN A 108 2.33 13.87 -5.27
C GLN A 108 2.46 12.53 -6.01
N ASN A 109 1.62 11.56 -5.62
CA ASN A 109 1.50 10.31 -6.36
C ASN A 109 0.94 10.57 -7.77
N GLU A 110 1.65 10.09 -8.79
CA GLU A 110 1.23 10.18 -10.19
C GLU A 110 0.78 8.82 -10.72
N GLU A 111 -0.08 8.84 -11.74
CA GLU A 111 -0.53 7.62 -12.41
C GLU A 111 0.65 6.85 -13.03
N HIS A 112 0.54 5.53 -13.05
CA HIS A 112 1.59 4.68 -13.62
C HIS A 112 1.94 5.11 -15.05
N THR A 113 3.22 5.36 -15.32
CA THR A 113 3.76 5.75 -16.65
C THR A 113 3.31 7.12 -17.18
N LYS A 114 2.59 7.92 -16.39
CA LYS A 114 2.17 9.25 -16.80
C LYS A 114 3.39 10.19 -16.79
N ILE A 115 3.71 10.75 -17.96
CA ILE A 115 4.71 11.82 -18.08
C ILE A 115 4.09 13.10 -17.55
N THR A 116 4.77 13.77 -16.62
CA THR A 116 4.35 15.04 -16.05
C THR A 116 5.38 16.12 -16.37
N ALA A 117 5.10 17.37 -15.99
CA ALA A 117 6.06 18.45 -16.16
C ALA A 117 7.06 18.55 -14.99
N GLU A 118 6.81 17.83 -13.89
CA GLU A 118 7.61 17.85 -12.67
C GLU A 118 8.80 16.87 -12.75
N LEU A 119 8.64 15.77 -13.50
CA LEU A 119 9.61 14.69 -13.66
C LEU A 119 10.02 14.48 -15.13
#